data_AF-A0A8H6NT44-F1
#
_entry.id   AF-A0A8H6NT44-F1
#
_cell.length_a   1.000
_cell.length_b   1.000
_cell.length_c   1.000
_cell.angle_alpha   90.00
_cell.angle_beta   90.00
_cell.angle_gamma   90.00
#
_symmetry.space_group_name_H-M   'P 1'
#
loop_
_entity.id
_entity.type
_entity.pdbx_description
1 polymer ?
#
loop_
_entity_poly.entity_id
_entity_poly.type
_entity_poly.pdbx_seq_one_letter_code
_entity_poly.pdbx_strand_id
1 'polypeptide(L)'
;MDSPAVTRLFRELFRRPACQSRRHCTAAASLSSSQHRPNHHNNHHVAAAAGTVAAGVTTPQQQQRRRYAVKTSSERGERTNESKWQQRTSLFPSDRSDEFDTYPTLTSSELAARSTRPRKVKMLTRDFIEDSLYNPAYGYFSKQAVIFSPGQPFDFPYFKDEPHFYRELGRRYTEFEDDLDDREGVNDARPLWHTPTELFRPYYGEAIARYLVSNYRLTTYPYHDLIIYEMGAGRGTLMLNILDYIRDLDPQVYARTQYRIIEISPALASLQRHHLLSTADSRGHASKVEIINKSIFSWSERVPSPCFFLAMEVFDNFSHDCVRYDLATEEPLQGSVLIDAENDFYEFYSPELDPVLARFLRVRDAATGGRYPTPYPANRMLRTLKSRMPLMPNLSEPEYIPTRLMQFFDVLEKYFPAHRLVTSDFHSLPDAIPGLNAPVVQTRYERKTVPVSTPLVHQGYFDIMFPTDFHVMETMYQAITGKLTRLTSHGDFMKRWAFLEDTQTRSGENPLLSYYQNASVLVTV
;
A
#
# COMPACT_ATOMS: atom_id res chain seq x y z
N MET A 1 16.60 -16.93 28.75
CA MET A 1 15.74 -18.03 29.25
C MET A 1 14.42 -17.41 29.64
N ASP A 2 13.52 -17.24 28.68
CA ASP A 2 12.56 -16.13 28.73
C ASP A 2 11.14 -16.70 28.73
N SER A 3 10.71 -17.15 29.92
CA SER A 3 9.36 -17.64 30.12
C SER A 3 8.37 -16.47 30.07
N PRO A 4 7.32 -16.51 29.23
CA PRO A 4 6.29 -15.47 29.19
C PRO A 4 5.65 -15.20 30.56
N ALA A 5 5.60 -16.22 31.45
CA ALA A 5 5.10 -16.08 32.81
C ALA A 5 6.00 -15.19 33.69
N VAL A 6 7.33 -15.17 33.45
CA VAL A 6 8.28 -14.32 34.19
C VAL A 6 8.14 -12.86 33.73
N THR A 7 8.05 -12.63 32.41
CA THR A 7 7.78 -11.28 31.86
C THR A 7 6.43 -10.74 32.33
N ARG A 8 5.41 -11.61 32.40
CA ARG A 8 4.09 -11.30 32.98
C ARG A 8 4.19 -10.94 34.46
N LEU A 9 4.96 -11.67 35.26
CA LEU A 9 5.19 -11.38 36.68
C LEU A 9 5.82 -9.99 36.89
N PHE A 10 6.82 -9.62 36.07
CA PHE A 10 7.40 -8.28 36.10
C PHE A 10 6.40 -7.20 35.68
N ARG A 11 5.61 -7.40 34.61
CA ARG A 11 4.53 -6.46 34.24
C ARG A 11 3.46 -6.33 35.35
N GLU A 12 3.10 -7.41 36.03
CA GLU A 12 2.18 -7.37 37.18
C GLU A 12 2.76 -6.63 38.39
N LEU A 13 4.07 -6.74 38.66
CA LEU A 13 4.75 -5.96 39.71
C LEU A 13 4.68 -4.46 39.44
N PHE A 14 4.95 -4.01 38.20
CA PHE A 14 4.87 -2.59 37.83
C PHE A 14 3.42 -2.06 37.67
N ARG A 15 2.42 -2.95 37.54
CA ARG A 15 0.98 -2.60 37.62
C ARG A 15 0.46 -2.45 39.07
N ARG A 16 1.28 -2.62 40.13
CA ARG A 16 0.80 -2.50 41.53
C ARG A 16 0.68 -1.03 42.02
N PRO A 17 -0.46 -0.61 42.61
CA PRO A 17 -0.68 0.79 43.04
C PRO A 17 0.33 1.38 44.03
N ALA A 18 1.10 0.55 44.74
CA ALA A 18 2.15 1.02 45.66
C ALA A 18 3.23 1.89 44.98
N CYS A 19 3.42 1.74 43.66
CA CYS A 19 4.31 2.60 42.86
C CYS A 19 3.57 3.67 42.03
N GLN A 20 2.25 3.81 42.19
CA GLN A 20 1.40 4.76 41.44
C GLN A 20 0.64 5.71 42.39
N SER A 21 1.29 6.10 43.51
CA SER A 21 0.70 6.98 44.52
C SER A 21 0.63 8.44 44.05
N ARG A 22 -0.41 8.78 43.26
CA ARG A 22 -1.25 10.00 43.34
C ARG A 22 -2.06 10.23 42.05
N ARG A 23 -3.31 9.76 42.02
CA ARG A 23 -4.51 10.52 41.57
C ARG A 23 -5.81 9.72 41.80
N HIS A 24 -6.41 9.99 42.95
CA HIS A 24 -7.83 9.89 43.35
C HIS A 24 -8.73 8.74 42.85
N CYS A 25 -9.32 8.05 43.84
CA CYS A 25 -10.39 7.06 43.71
C CYS A 25 -11.76 7.71 43.55
N THR A 26 -12.73 6.97 42.98
CA THR A 26 -14.07 6.70 43.58
C THR A 26 -14.82 5.58 42.82
N ALA A 27 -15.60 4.76 43.56
CA ALA A 27 -16.65 3.81 43.12
C ALA A 27 -16.24 2.69 42.11
N ALA A 28 -16.53 1.38 42.25
CA ALA A 28 -17.69 0.63 42.78
C ALA A 28 -18.96 0.77 41.92
N ALA A 29 -19.70 -0.28 41.50
CA ALA A 29 -19.50 -1.74 41.48
C ALA A 29 -20.49 -2.34 40.43
N SER A 30 -20.83 -3.63 40.26
CA SER A 30 -20.47 -4.96 40.83
C SER A 30 -21.04 -6.08 39.91
N LEU A 31 -20.57 -7.33 40.05
CA LEU A 31 -21.22 -8.60 39.57
C LEU A 31 -21.35 -8.78 38.02
N SER A 32 -21.53 -9.96 37.42
CA SER A 32 -21.21 -11.36 37.82
C SER A 32 -21.22 -12.30 36.58
N SER A 33 -20.78 -13.56 36.80
CA SER A 33 -21.03 -14.81 36.03
C SER A 33 -22.28 -14.89 35.11
N SER A 34 -22.36 -15.76 34.07
CA SER A 34 -21.66 -17.05 33.84
C SER A 34 -21.61 -17.52 32.38
N GLN A 35 -20.50 -18.19 32.04
CA GLN A 35 -20.38 -19.47 31.28
C GLN A 35 -21.62 -20.06 30.59
N HIS A 36 -21.47 -20.45 29.30
CA HIS A 36 -21.50 -21.88 28.93
C HIS A 36 -20.88 -22.20 27.54
N ARG A 37 -20.16 -23.32 27.49
CA ARG A 37 -19.72 -24.14 26.32
C ARG A 37 -20.35 -25.56 26.51
N PRO A 38 -20.23 -26.58 25.61
CA PRO A 38 -19.22 -26.80 24.55
C PRO A 38 -19.68 -27.47 23.21
N ASN A 39 -18.74 -27.61 22.26
CA ASN A 39 -18.44 -28.72 21.29
C ASN A 39 -19.58 -29.44 20.47
N HIS A 40 -19.38 -30.26 19.41
CA HIS A 40 -18.28 -31.19 19.02
C HIS A 40 -18.27 -31.55 17.51
N HIS A 41 -17.08 -31.88 16.95
CA HIS A 41 -16.81 -32.80 15.79
C HIS A 41 -17.42 -32.48 14.39
N ASN A 42 -17.00 -33.03 13.24
CA ASN A 42 -15.78 -33.72 12.71
C ASN A 42 -15.82 -33.54 11.15
N ASN A 43 -14.75 -33.24 10.40
CA ASN A 43 -13.52 -33.97 10.00
C ASN A 43 -13.65 -34.83 8.70
N HIS A 44 -12.52 -35.03 7.97
CA HIS A 44 -12.31 -35.71 6.66
C HIS A 44 -12.63 -34.87 5.39
N HIS A 45 -11.71 -34.63 4.43
CA HIS A 45 -10.98 -35.51 3.45
C HIS A 45 -11.89 -36.03 2.32
N VAL A 46 -11.55 -36.07 1.00
CA VAL A 46 -10.38 -36.58 0.22
C VAL A 46 -10.28 -35.77 -1.12
N ALA A 47 -9.12 -35.33 -1.67
CA ALA A 47 -8.23 -35.95 -2.70
C ALA A 47 -8.91 -36.49 -4.00
N ALA A 48 -8.32 -36.56 -5.23
CA ALA A 48 -7.04 -36.12 -5.82
C ALA A 48 -7.07 -36.22 -7.39
N ALA A 49 -5.97 -35.81 -8.07
CA ALA A 49 -5.55 -36.17 -9.46
C ALA A 49 -6.40 -35.68 -10.67
N ALA A 50 -5.99 -35.79 -11.95
CA ALA A 50 -4.71 -35.57 -12.67
C ALA A 50 -4.94 -35.67 -14.21
N GLY A 51 -4.12 -35.07 -15.10
CA GLY A 51 -4.28 -35.27 -16.55
C GLY A 51 -3.32 -34.50 -17.49
N THR A 52 -3.05 -35.07 -18.68
CA THR A 52 -2.12 -34.59 -19.74
C THR A 52 -2.67 -35.01 -21.13
N VAL A 53 -2.16 -34.61 -22.32
CA VAL A 53 -0.92 -33.88 -22.69
C VAL A 53 -1.26 -32.53 -23.38
N ALA A 54 -0.78 -31.99 -24.52
CA ALA A 54 0.11 -32.41 -25.64
C ALA A 54 0.79 -31.16 -26.28
N ALA A 55 1.54 -31.32 -27.39
CA ALA A 55 2.30 -30.24 -28.07
C ALA A 55 1.91 -30.06 -29.56
N GLY A 56 2.27 -28.92 -30.16
CA GLY A 56 2.15 -28.63 -31.60
C GLY A 56 2.93 -27.37 -32.01
N VAL A 57 3.62 -27.43 -33.17
CA VAL A 57 4.58 -26.40 -33.64
C VAL A 57 4.24 -25.93 -35.05
N THR A 58 4.30 -24.62 -35.32
CA THR A 58 4.54 -24.06 -36.68
C THR A 58 5.08 -22.61 -36.62
N THR A 59 5.70 -22.16 -37.71
CA THR A 59 6.54 -20.96 -37.84
C THR A 59 5.81 -19.68 -38.31
N PRO A 60 6.44 -18.48 -38.28
CA PRO A 60 5.71 -17.20 -38.20
C PRO A 60 5.28 -16.57 -39.54
N GLN A 61 4.27 -15.71 -39.46
CA GLN A 61 3.95 -14.70 -40.49
C GLN A 61 4.34 -13.29 -40.01
N GLN A 62 4.74 -12.42 -40.94
CA GLN A 62 5.15 -11.05 -40.66
C GLN A 62 3.93 -10.18 -40.27
N GLN A 63 3.90 -9.68 -39.04
CA GLN A 63 2.89 -8.72 -38.61
C GLN A 63 3.12 -7.35 -39.26
N GLN A 64 2.09 -6.85 -39.97
CA GLN A 64 1.97 -5.42 -40.23
C GLN A 64 1.64 -4.72 -38.91
N ARG A 65 2.48 -3.75 -38.48
CA ARG A 65 2.24 -2.92 -37.30
C ARG A 65 0.90 -2.17 -37.45
N ARG A 66 -0.13 -2.58 -36.71
CA ARG A 66 -1.41 -1.85 -36.58
C ARG A 66 -1.53 -1.34 -35.17
N ARG A 67 -1.79 -0.03 -35.02
CA ARG A 67 -2.22 0.59 -33.76
C ARG A 67 -3.74 0.47 -33.67
N TYR A 68 -4.26 0.09 -32.50
CA TYR A 68 -5.69 -0.11 -32.29
C TYR A 68 -6.36 1.17 -31.75
N ALA A 69 -6.72 2.07 -32.66
CA ALA A 69 -7.79 3.04 -32.39
C ALA A 69 -9.15 2.35 -32.58
N VAL A 70 -10.07 2.52 -31.63
CA VAL A 70 -11.45 2.01 -31.74
C VAL A 70 -12.19 2.87 -32.76
N LYS A 71 -12.63 2.29 -33.88
CA LYS A 71 -13.05 3.04 -35.07
C LYS A 71 -14.47 2.72 -35.50
N THR A 72 -15.34 3.73 -35.49
CA THR A 72 -16.69 3.73 -36.07
C THR A 72 -16.93 5.03 -36.86
N SER A 73 -17.94 5.04 -37.73
CA SER A 73 -18.20 6.13 -38.68
C SER A 73 -18.90 7.33 -38.05
N SER A 74 -18.38 8.54 -38.29
CA SER A 74 -19.01 9.80 -37.89
C SER A 74 -20.15 10.20 -38.82
N GLU A 75 -21.30 10.56 -38.24
CA GLU A 75 -22.18 11.58 -38.80
C GLU A 75 -21.76 12.96 -38.27
N ARG A 76 -21.98 14.02 -39.05
CA ARG A 76 -21.73 15.41 -38.64
C ARG A 76 -23.02 16.03 -38.10
N GLY A 77 -22.97 16.54 -36.86
CA GLY A 77 -24.04 17.34 -36.29
C GLY A 77 -23.49 18.43 -35.37
N GLU A 78 -23.53 19.69 -35.81
CA GLU A 78 -23.28 20.84 -34.95
C GLU A 78 -24.42 20.96 -33.93
N ARG A 79 -24.10 21.05 -32.63
CA ARG A 79 -25.02 21.57 -31.61
C ARG A 79 -24.31 22.47 -30.61
N THR A 80 -25.09 23.41 -30.09
CA THR A 80 -24.67 24.61 -29.36
C THR A 80 -24.40 24.36 -27.87
N ASN A 81 -24.11 25.45 -27.17
CA ASN A 81 -23.71 25.52 -25.77
C ASN A 81 -24.71 24.92 -24.76
N GLU A 82 -24.22 24.73 -23.53
CA GLU A 82 -24.92 24.36 -22.28
C GLU A 82 -25.24 22.87 -22.03
N SER A 83 -25.21 22.48 -20.74
CA SER A 83 -25.59 21.17 -20.18
C SER A 83 -24.74 19.92 -20.49
N LYS A 84 -23.40 20.04 -20.61
CA LYS A 84 -22.48 18.87 -20.65
C LYS A 84 -22.22 18.19 -19.28
N TRP A 85 -23.28 17.75 -18.59
CA TRP A 85 -23.18 16.70 -17.56
C TRP A 85 -23.65 15.36 -18.15
N GLN A 86 -22.89 14.86 -19.13
CA GLN A 86 -23.05 13.50 -19.62
C GLN A 86 -22.11 12.58 -18.84
N GLN A 87 -22.67 11.55 -18.21
CA GLN A 87 -21.91 10.42 -17.67
C GLN A 87 -20.98 9.89 -18.77
N ARG A 88 -19.66 9.96 -18.59
CA ARG A 88 -18.66 9.65 -19.64
C ARG A 88 -18.82 8.21 -20.15
N THR A 89 -19.60 8.02 -21.23
CA THR A 89 -20.02 6.70 -21.69
C THR A 89 -18.93 6.02 -22.51
N SER A 90 -18.56 4.80 -22.12
CA SER A 90 -17.56 3.95 -22.80
C SER A 90 -17.95 3.47 -24.21
N LEU A 91 -19.09 3.93 -24.75
CA LEU A 91 -19.66 3.44 -26.01
C LEU A 91 -19.05 4.09 -27.26
N PHE A 92 -18.63 5.36 -27.19
CA PHE A 92 -18.12 6.11 -28.35
C PHE A 92 -17.02 7.12 -27.96
N PRO A 93 -15.75 6.68 -27.85
CA PRO A 93 -14.63 7.61 -27.82
C PRO A 93 -14.56 8.43 -29.12
N SER A 94 -14.18 9.70 -29.04
CA SER A 94 -13.80 10.46 -30.24
C SER A 94 -12.48 9.93 -30.80
N ASP A 95 -12.32 9.89 -32.14
CA ASP A 95 -11.06 9.51 -32.77
C ASP A 95 -10.03 10.63 -32.55
N ARG A 96 -9.23 10.48 -31.49
CA ARG A 96 -8.15 11.40 -31.08
C ARG A 96 -6.77 10.91 -31.56
N SER A 97 -6.72 10.02 -32.57
CA SER A 97 -5.45 9.41 -33.04
C SER A 97 -4.42 10.44 -33.49
N ASP A 98 -4.84 11.47 -34.22
CA ASP A 98 -3.97 12.53 -34.72
C ASP A 98 -3.35 13.36 -33.57
N GLU A 99 -4.12 13.60 -32.50
CA GLU A 99 -3.63 14.25 -31.28
C GLU A 99 -2.67 13.34 -30.51
N PHE A 100 -2.96 12.03 -30.42
CA PHE A 100 -2.06 11.07 -29.80
C PHE A 100 -0.72 10.97 -30.54
N ASP A 101 -0.69 11.03 -31.86
CA ASP A 101 0.58 11.06 -32.60
C ASP A 101 1.30 12.42 -32.47
N THR A 102 0.56 13.53 -32.49
CA THR A 102 1.13 14.89 -32.47
C THR A 102 1.66 15.35 -31.10
N TYR A 103 0.98 15.03 -29.99
CA TYR A 103 1.34 15.57 -28.68
C TYR A 103 2.63 14.95 -28.11
N PRO A 104 3.48 15.73 -27.39
CA PRO A 104 4.71 15.22 -26.80
C PRO A 104 4.43 14.20 -25.69
N THR A 105 5.26 13.15 -25.64
CA THR A 105 5.33 12.25 -24.48
C THR A 105 6.07 12.95 -23.34
N LEU A 106 5.58 12.83 -22.11
CA LEU A 106 6.26 13.28 -20.89
C LEU A 106 6.34 12.16 -19.86
N THR A 107 7.34 12.25 -18.98
CA THR A 107 7.52 11.40 -17.80
C THR A 107 7.16 12.14 -16.51
N SER A 108 6.82 11.38 -15.47
CA SER A 108 6.65 11.86 -14.09
C SER A 108 7.83 12.70 -13.59
N SER A 109 9.06 12.37 -13.99
CA SER A 109 10.27 13.11 -13.62
C SER A 109 10.36 14.49 -14.26
N GLU A 110 9.85 14.67 -15.49
CA GLU A 110 9.76 15.97 -16.17
C GLU A 110 8.56 16.80 -15.69
N LEU A 111 7.53 16.14 -15.16
CA LEU A 111 6.35 16.78 -14.58
C LEU A 111 6.60 17.27 -13.14
N ALA A 112 7.42 16.56 -12.36
CA ALA A 112 7.78 16.94 -10.99
C ALA A 112 8.48 18.31 -10.87
N ALA A 113 9.05 18.82 -11.98
CA ALA A 113 9.62 20.16 -12.07
C ALA A 113 8.59 21.27 -12.40
N ARG A 114 7.32 20.92 -12.64
CA ARG A 114 6.25 21.85 -13.06
C ARG A 114 5.30 22.16 -11.91
N SER A 115 4.97 23.44 -11.76
CA SER A 115 3.97 23.90 -10.77
C SER A 115 2.52 23.76 -11.25
N THR A 116 2.29 23.47 -12.53
CA THR A 116 0.97 23.43 -13.16
C THR A 116 0.74 22.10 -13.88
N ARG A 117 -0.49 21.57 -13.77
CA ARG A 117 -0.90 20.32 -14.45
C ARG A 117 -0.73 20.44 -15.97
N PRO A 118 -0.20 19.41 -16.65
CA PRO A 118 0.05 19.46 -18.08
C PRO A 118 -1.25 19.34 -18.91
N ARG A 119 -1.20 19.85 -20.14
CA ARG A 119 -2.25 19.76 -21.18
C ARG A 119 -1.61 19.55 -22.54
N LYS A 120 -2.33 18.96 -23.50
CA LYS A 120 -1.81 18.60 -24.84
C LYS A 120 -0.55 17.75 -24.76
N VAL A 121 -0.62 16.66 -24.00
CA VAL A 121 0.49 15.74 -23.72
C VAL A 121 0.01 14.30 -23.73
N LYS A 122 0.94 13.35 -23.88
CA LYS A 122 0.72 11.93 -23.56
C LYS A 122 1.75 11.44 -22.55
N MET A 123 1.44 10.39 -21.80
CA MET A 123 2.36 9.74 -20.86
C MET A 123 1.92 8.30 -20.61
N LEU A 124 2.81 7.45 -20.09
CA LEU A 124 2.45 6.10 -19.66
C LEU A 124 1.50 6.15 -18.46
N THR A 125 0.62 5.16 -18.28
CA THR A 125 -0.35 5.18 -17.17
C THR A 125 0.34 5.27 -15.80
N ARG A 126 1.51 4.63 -15.61
CA ARG A 126 2.30 4.78 -14.38
C ARG A 126 2.76 6.22 -14.12
N ASP A 127 3.15 6.95 -15.16
CA ASP A 127 3.69 8.30 -15.05
C ASP A 127 2.56 9.31 -14.76
N PHE A 128 1.35 9.04 -15.25
CA PHE A 128 0.12 9.74 -14.87
C PHE A 128 -0.24 9.53 -13.39
N ILE A 129 -0.14 8.29 -12.89
CA ILE A 129 -0.42 7.95 -11.49
C ILE A 129 0.64 8.58 -10.57
N GLU A 130 1.92 8.47 -10.91
CA GLU A 130 3.02 9.05 -10.15
C GLU A 130 2.90 10.59 -10.06
N ASP A 131 2.55 11.27 -11.16
CA ASP A 131 2.24 12.71 -11.16
C ASP A 131 0.98 13.06 -10.34
N SER A 132 -0.05 12.20 -10.39
CA SER A 132 -1.27 12.39 -9.61
C SER A 132 -1.04 12.29 -8.10
N LEU A 133 -0.19 11.37 -7.66
CA LEU A 133 0.07 11.13 -6.23
C LEU A 133 1.21 11.99 -5.67
N TYR A 134 2.33 12.10 -6.39
CA TYR A 134 3.62 12.56 -5.84
C TYR A 134 4.18 13.85 -6.45
N ASN A 135 3.49 14.51 -7.39
CA ASN A 135 3.95 15.80 -7.93
C ASN A 135 4.15 16.83 -6.78
N PRO A 136 5.32 17.47 -6.63
CA PRO A 136 5.59 18.36 -5.48
C PRO A 136 4.67 19.59 -5.36
N ALA A 137 4.06 20.05 -6.46
CA ALA A 137 3.26 21.27 -6.51
C ALA A 137 1.74 21.03 -6.55
N TYR A 138 1.30 19.84 -6.98
CA TYR A 138 -0.13 19.53 -7.05
C TYR A 138 -0.54 18.07 -6.80
N GLY A 139 0.41 17.17 -6.53
CA GLY A 139 0.11 15.77 -6.22
C GLY A 139 -0.64 15.61 -4.90
N TYR A 140 -1.36 14.49 -4.79
CA TYR A 140 -2.25 14.16 -3.67
C TYR A 140 -1.57 14.29 -2.30
N PHE A 141 -0.46 13.57 -2.11
CA PHE A 141 0.30 13.58 -0.84
C PHE A 141 1.04 14.90 -0.59
N SER A 142 1.36 15.66 -1.65
CA SER A 142 1.99 16.98 -1.54
C SER A 142 1.03 18.06 -1.02
N LYS A 143 -0.29 17.88 -1.21
CA LYS A 143 -1.30 18.89 -0.86
C LYS A 143 -2.20 18.54 0.31
N GLN A 144 -2.46 17.25 0.56
CA GLN A 144 -3.65 16.87 1.33
C GLN A 144 -3.38 16.01 2.58
N ALA A 145 -2.12 15.75 2.94
CA ALA A 145 -1.68 14.74 3.92
C ALA A 145 -2.03 15.00 5.42
N VAL A 146 -3.32 14.96 5.77
CA VAL A 146 -3.84 14.93 7.14
C VAL A 146 -4.06 13.49 7.62
N ILE A 147 -3.10 12.95 8.37
CA ILE A 147 -3.20 11.60 8.97
C ILE A 147 -4.00 11.67 10.29
N PHE A 148 -5.07 10.86 10.40
CA PHE A 148 -5.89 10.71 11.60
C PHE A 148 -5.05 10.27 12.78
N SER A 149 -5.34 10.82 13.97
CA SER A 149 -4.70 10.39 15.20
C SER A 149 -5.73 10.34 16.34
N PRO A 150 -6.08 9.16 16.87
CA PRO A 150 -7.21 8.97 17.79
C PRO A 150 -6.95 9.48 19.22
N GLY A 151 -6.08 10.48 19.41
CA GLY A 151 -5.66 10.95 20.72
C GLY A 151 -4.90 9.88 21.50
N GLN A 152 -5.37 9.57 22.72
CA GLN A 152 -4.76 8.55 23.58
C GLN A 152 -4.93 7.13 23.01
N PRO A 153 -4.00 6.20 23.27
CA PRO A 153 -4.17 4.77 22.98
C PRO A 153 -5.54 4.22 23.43
N PHE A 154 -6.05 3.23 22.71
CA PHE A 154 -7.30 2.55 23.07
C PHE A 154 -7.03 1.48 24.14
N ASP A 155 -7.80 1.51 25.23
CA ASP A 155 -7.84 0.45 26.24
C ASP A 155 -8.80 -0.66 25.76
N PHE A 156 -8.29 -1.61 24.97
CA PHE A 156 -9.12 -2.66 24.37
C PHE A 156 -9.87 -3.53 25.41
N PRO A 157 -9.26 -3.91 26.56
CA PRO A 157 -9.95 -4.55 27.67
C PRO A 157 -11.12 -3.76 28.29
N TYR A 158 -11.23 -2.44 28.07
CA TYR A 158 -12.42 -1.67 28.46
C TYR A 158 -13.62 -1.99 27.56
N PHE A 159 -13.42 -2.27 26.27
CA PHE A 159 -14.54 -2.53 25.36
C PHE A 159 -15.28 -3.83 25.69
N LYS A 160 -16.57 -3.85 25.35
CA LYS A 160 -17.44 -5.02 25.57
C LYS A 160 -17.24 -6.05 24.46
N ASP A 161 -17.17 -5.56 23.24
CA ASP A 161 -17.21 -6.27 21.97
C ASP A 161 -16.63 -5.37 20.87
N GLU A 162 -16.31 -5.92 19.69
CA GLU A 162 -15.79 -5.10 18.58
C GLU A 162 -16.74 -3.96 18.14
N PRO A 163 -18.07 -4.13 18.07
CA PRO A 163 -18.98 -3.03 17.80
C PRO A 163 -18.89 -1.86 18.79
N HIS A 164 -18.51 -2.10 20.05
CA HIS A 164 -18.21 -1.02 21.00
C HIS A 164 -16.94 -0.25 20.59
N PHE A 165 -15.87 -0.95 20.22
CA PHE A 165 -14.66 -0.32 19.67
C PHE A 165 -14.98 0.50 18.41
N TYR A 166 -15.77 -0.04 17.46
CA TYR A 166 -16.12 0.69 16.23
C TYR A 166 -16.95 1.95 16.47
N ARG A 167 -17.84 1.98 17.48
CA ARG A 167 -18.56 3.20 17.88
C ARG A 167 -17.63 4.25 18.51
N GLU A 168 -16.70 3.83 19.36
CA GLU A 168 -15.72 4.73 19.98
C GLU A 168 -14.72 5.28 18.95
N LEU A 169 -14.28 4.46 18.00
CA LEU A 169 -13.47 4.87 16.86
C LEU A 169 -14.21 5.92 16.02
N GLY A 170 -15.48 5.66 15.68
CA GLY A 170 -16.33 6.61 14.94
C GLY A 170 -16.52 7.94 15.68
N ARG A 171 -16.72 7.92 17.00
CA ARG A 171 -16.79 9.14 17.83
C ARG A 171 -15.51 9.97 17.71
N ARG A 172 -14.33 9.34 17.86
CA ARG A 172 -13.04 10.02 17.77
C ARG A 172 -12.71 10.53 16.37
N TYR A 173 -13.23 9.88 15.33
CA TYR A 173 -13.18 10.41 13.96
C TYR A 173 -13.92 11.74 13.85
N THR A 174 -15.19 11.78 14.27
CA THR A 174 -15.99 13.01 14.25
C THR A 174 -15.31 14.12 15.04
N GLU A 175 -14.87 13.84 16.27
CA GLU A 175 -14.19 14.82 17.14
C GLU A 175 -12.86 15.33 16.57
N PHE A 176 -12.13 14.52 15.81
CA PHE A 176 -10.91 14.94 15.13
C PHE A 176 -11.19 15.79 13.88
N GLU A 177 -12.27 15.50 13.14
CA GLU A 177 -12.69 16.34 12.01
C GLU A 177 -13.31 17.68 12.50
N ASP A 178 -14.05 17.67 13.62
CA ASP A 178 -14.57 18.88 14.27
C ASP A 178 -13.43 19.79 14.77
N ASP A 179 -12.45 19.23 15.49
CA ASP A 179 -11.27 19.98 15.98
C ASP A 179 -10.37 20.52 14.84
N LEU A 180 -10.44 19.93 13.64
CA LEU A 180 -9.79 20.47 12.45
C LEU A 180 -10.62 21.56 11.77
N ASP A 181 -11.93 21.40 11.66
CA ASP A 181 -12.83 22.42 11.10
C ASP A 181 -12.86 23.69 11.96
N ASP A 182 -12.80 23.57 13.29
CA ASP A 182 -12.69 24.68 14.25
C ASP A 182 -11.35 25.46 14.13
N ARG A 183 -10.26 24.80 13.71
CA ARG A 183 -8.90 25.38 13.67
C ARG A 183 -8.48 25.90 12.30
N GLU A 184 -8.83 25.16 11.24
CA GLU A 184 -8.40 25.42 9.87
C GLU A 184 -9.55 25.97 8.99
N GLY A 185 -10.79 25.90 9.49
CA GLY A 185 -12.00 26.10 8.71
C GLY A 185 -12.52 24.79 8.08
N VAL A 186 -13.81 24.81 7.75
CA VAL A 186 -14.49 23.70 7.05
C VAL A 186 -13.86 23.49 5.67
N ASN A 187 -13.44 22.26 5.41
CA ASN A 187 -12.91 21.84 4.11
C ASN A 187 -13.56 20.51 3.71
N ASP A 188 -14.63 20.58 2.91
CA ASP A 188 -15.40 19.41 2.47
C ASP A 188 -14.53 18.35 1.78
N ALA A 189 -13.44 18.80 1.12
CA ALA A 189 -12.53 17.96 0.36
C ALA A 189 -11.25 17.55 1.14
N ARG A 190 -11.22 17.68 2.47
CA ARG A 190 -10.09 17.24 3.32
C ARG A 190 -10.01 15.69 3.35
N PRO A 191 -8.93 15.06 2.84
CA PRO A 191 -8.70 13.64 3.01
C PRO A 191 -8.29 13.30 4.44
N LEU A 192 -8.47 12.03 4.82
CA LEU A 192 -8.22 11.56 6.17
C LEU A 192 -7.91 10.06 6.13
N TRP A 193 -6.65 9.70 6.37
CA TRP A 193 -6.17 8.31 6.39
C TRP A 193 -6.01 7.82 7.82
N HIS A 194 -6.13 6.50 8.01
CA HIS A 194 -5.77 5.81 9.24
C HIS A 194 -4.90 4.60 8.91
N THR A 195 -4.01 4.26 9.84
CA THR A 195 -3.06 3.16 9.72
C THR A 195 -3.16 2.26 10.96
N PRO A 196 -2.74 0.98 10.92
CA PRO A 196 -2.63 0.12 12.10
C PRO A 196 -1.73 0.74 13.17
N THR A 197 -0.72 1.50 12.73
CA THR A 197 0.21 2.25 13.58
C THR A 197 -0.50 3.32 14.43
N GLU A 198 -1.46 4.06 13.89
CA GLU A 198 -2.25 5.04 14.65
C GLU A 198 -3.41 4.37 15.42
N LEU A 199 -4.05 3.35 14.83
CA LEU A 199 -5.22 2.68 15.38
C LEU A 199 -4.89 1.73 16.55
N PHE A 200 -3.74 1.05 16.50
CA PHE A 200 -3.32 0.02 17.45
C PHE A 200 -2.02 0.37 18.20
N ARG A 201 -1.69 1.67 18.36
CA ARG A 201 -0.58 2.08 19.22
C ARG A 201 -0.85 1.78 20.71
N PRO A 202 0.18 1.43 21.51
CA PRO A 202 1.55 1.13 21.08
C PRO A 202 1.70 -0.29 20.50
N TYR A 203 0.71 -1.17 20.73
CA TYR A 203 0.78 -2.62 20.57
C TYR A 203 1.25 -3.12 19.19
N TYR A 204 0.81 -2.50 18.09
CA TYR A 204 1.29 -2.83 16.74
C TYR A 204 2.80 -2.54 16.60
N GLY A 205 3.25 -1.38 17.08
CA GLY A 205 4.67 -1.01 17.09
C GLY A 205 5.51 -1.88 18.03
N GLU A 206 4.97 -2.27 19.20
CA GLU A 206 5.64 -3.25 20.08
C GLU A 206 5.82 -4.62 19.40
N ALA A 207 4.85 -5.06 18.59
CA ALA A 207 4.94 -6.33 17.85
C ALA A 207 6.03 -6.27 16.77
N ILE A 208 6.09 -5.20 15.99
CA ILE A 208 7.18 -4.96 15.03
C ILE A 208 8.53 -4.90 15.77
N ALA A 209 8.62 -4.18 16.88
CA ALA A 209 9.84 -4.05 17.67
C ALA A 209 10.35 -5.41 18.21
N ARG A 210 9.46 -6.31 18.65
CA ARG A 210 9.82 -7.68 19.07
C ARG A 210 10.40 -8.50 17.93
N TYR A 211 9.80 -8.44 16.74
CA TYR A 211 10.36 -9.07 15.55
C TYR A 211 11.78 -8.53 15.26
N LEU A 212 11.96 -7.20 15.25
CA LEU A 212 13.25 -6.56 14.97
C LEU A 212 14.34 -6.97 15.97
N VAL A 213 14.08 -6.80 17.27
CA VAL A 213 15.05 -7.13 18.34
C VAL A 213 15.40 -8.62 18.35
N SER A 214 14.42 -9.51 18.17
CA SER A 214 14.65 -10.95 18.17
C SER A 214 15.57 -11.38 17.02
N ASN A 215 15.28 -10.93 15.80
CA ASN A 215 16.08 -11.29 14.63
C ASN A 215 17.46 -10.59 14.64
N TYR A 216 17.57 -9.38 15.19
CA TYR A 216 18.85 -8.71 15.45
C TYR A 216 19.73 -9.52 16.42
N ARG A 217 19.18 -9.89 17.59
CA ARG A 217 19.86 -10.70 18.62
C ARG A 217 20.32 -12.06 18.11
N LEU A 218 19.57 -12.68 17.20
CA LEU A 218 19.89 -14.00 16.63
C LEU A 218 20.97 -13.97 15.53
N THR A 219 21.32 -12.81 14.97
CA THR A 219 22.08 -12.78 13.69
C THR A 219 23.21 -11.75 13.57
N THR A 220 23.14 -10.61 14.26
CA THR A 220 24.08 -9.48 14.05
C THR A 220 24.55 -8.81 15.33
N TYR A 221 23.81 -8.95 16.43
CA TYR A 221 24.27 -8.56 17.76
C TYR A 221 25.45 -9.44 18.22
N PRO A 222 26.47 -8.90 18.91
CA PRO A 222 26.72 -7.49 19.23
C PRO A 222 27.70 -6.81 18.24
N TYR A 223 27.89 -7.38 17.05
CA TYR A 223 28.94 -6.99 16.09
C TYR A 223 28.56 -5.75 15.27
N HIS A 224 27.32 -5.68 14.80
CA HIS A 224 26.77 -4.53 14.09
C HIS A 224 25.72 -3.81 14.93
N ASP A 225 25.46 -2.55 14.62
CA ASP A 225 24.38 -1.75 15.22
C ASP A 225 23.00 -2.13 14.66
N LEU A 226 21.94 -1.87 15.42
CA LEU A 226 20.56 -2.05 14.98
C LEU A 226 20.14 -0.84 14.14
N ILE A 227 20.55 -0.84 12.87
CA ILE A 227 20.15 0.17 11.89
C ILE A 227 18.75 -0.17 11.36
N ILE A 228 17.83 0.78 11.47
CA ILE A 228 16.45 0.68 11.01
C ILE A 228 16.19 1.84 10.03
N TYR A 229 15.74 1.53 8.82
CA TYR A 229 15.17 2.49 7.88
C TYR A 229 13.65 2.34 7.87
N GLU A 230 12.90 3.44 7.85
CA GLU A 230 11.44 3.47 7.67
C GLU A 230 11.11 4.40 6.51
N MET A 231 10.52 3.86 5.45
CA MET A 231 10.01 4.63 4.33
C MET A 231 8.56 5.04 4.62
N GLY A 232 8.25 6.34 4.44
CA GLY A 232 6.86 6.82 4.56
C GLY A 232 6.33 6.87 6.00
N ALA A 233 7.18 7.16 6.99
CA ALA A 233 6.83 7.11 8.42
C ALA A 233 5.63 7.97 8.87
N GLY A 234 5.13 8.89 8.01
CA GLY A 234 3.94 9.70 8.25
C GLY A 234 4.08 10.60 9.48
N ARG A 235 3.41 10.22 10.58
CA ARG A 235 3.50 10.89 11.89
C ARG A 235 4.68 10.42 12.76
N GLY A 236 5.41 9.38 12.34
CA GLY A 236 6.52 8.74 13.06
C GLY A 236 6.10 7.98 14.34
N THR A 237 4.80 7.69 14.50
CA THR A 237 4.27 6.93 15.64
C THR A 237 4.86 5.52 15.71
N LEU A 238 5.16 4.87 14.57
CA LEU A 238 5.78 3.55 14.54
C LEU A 238 7.21 3.60 15.10
N MET A 239 8.04 4.51 14.60
CA MET A 239 9.36 4.82 15.16
C MET A 239 9.30 5.05 16.68
N LEU A 240 8.40 5.91 17.17
CA LEU A 240 8.29 6.19 18.61
C LEU A 240 7.96 4.91 19.40
N ASN A 241 6.92 4.17 18.99
CA ASN A 241 6.54 2.91 19.65
C ASN A 241 7.70 1.89 19.66
N ILE A 242 8.49 1.81 18.59
CA ILE A 242 9.65 0.92 18.50
C ILE A 242 10.78 1.40 19.43
N LEU A 243 11.13 2.68 19.41
CA LEU A 243 12.23 3.23 20.22
C LEU A 243 11.92 3.22 21.71
N ASP A 244 10.68 3.53 22.11
CA ASP A 244 10.20 3.39 23.49
C ASP A 244 10.31 1.91 23.94
N TYR A 245 9.79 0.97 23.13
CA TYR A 245 9.81 -0.46 23.46
C TYR A 245 11.22 -1.02 23.64
N ILE A 246 12.16 -0.67 22.77
CA ILE A 246 13.55 -1.13 22.86
C ILE A 246 14.26 -0.46 24.05
N ARG A 247 14.03 0.84 24.31
CA ARG A 247 14.59 1.56 25.47
C ARG A 247 14.20 0.88 26.78
N ASP A 248 12.92 0.54 26.95
CA ASP A 248 12.37 0.15 28.24
C ASP A 248 12.58 -1.34 28.59
N LEU A 249 12.83 -2.21 27.59
CA LEU A 249 13.08 -3.64 27.81
C LEU A 249 14.47 -4.13 27.42
N ASP A 250 15.21 -3.42 26.56
CA ASP A 250 16.54 -3.83 26.14
C ASP A 250 17.51 -2.63 25.97
N PRO A 251 17.93 -1.99 27.07
CA PRO A 251 18.84 -0.83 27.03
C PRO A 251 20.17 -1.09 26.29
N GLN A 252 20.64 -2.34 26.25
CA GLN A 252 21.87 -2.71 25.53
C GLN A 252 21.68 -2.69 24.01
N VAL A 253 20.52 -3.17 23.53
CA VAL A 253 20.14 -3.02 22.12
C VAL A 253 19.82 -1.56 21.81
N TYR A 254 19.07 -0.86 22.67
CA TYR A 254 18.75 0.56 22.49
C TYR A 254 20.00 1.44 22.33
N ALA A 255 21.05 1.19 23.12
CA ALA A 255 22.34 1.88 23.00
C ALA A 255 22.94 1.78 21.59
N ARG A 256 22.70 0.66 20.88
CA ARG A 256 23.11 0.37 19.50
C ARG A 256 22.04 0.61 18.43
N THR A 257 20.81 0.98 18.78
CA THR A 257 19.78 1.32 17.77
C THR A 257 20.11 2.65 17.08
N GLN A 258 19.84 2.72 15.77
CA GLN A 258 19.82 3.95 14.97
C GLN A 258 18.65 3.88 13.99
N TYR A 259 17.86 4.96 13.90
CA TYR A 259 16.59 4.98 13.18
C TYR A 259 16.56 6.10 12.12
N ARG A 260 16.20 5.73 10.89
CA ARG A 260 16.31 6.58 9.70
C ARG A 260 14.98 6.66 8.96
N ILE A 261 14.32 7.81 9.02
CA ILE A 261 13.10 8.06 8.27
C ILE A 261 13.47 8.54 6.86
N ILE A 262 12.90 7.91 5.85
CA ILE A 262 12.99 8.31 4.44
C ILE A 262 11.65 8.97 4.08
N GLU A 263 11.70 10.28 3.86
CA GLU A 263 10.54 11.12 3.55
C GLU A 263 10.76 11.83 2.21
N ILE A 264 9.78 11.75 1.30
CA ILE A 264 9.87 12.39 -0.02
C ILE A 264 9.43 13.85 0.02
N SER A 265 8.39 14.19 0.79
CA SER A 265 7.80 15.52 0.82
C SER A 265 8.63 16.49 1.69
N PRO A 266 9.17 17.60 1.14
CA PRO A 266 9.88 18.59 1.96
C PRO A 266 8.99 19.25 3.01
N ALA A 267 7.68 19.33 2.77
CA ALA A 267 6.71 19.85 3.72
C ALA A 267 6.52 18.89 4.91
N LEU A 268 6.26 17.59 4.65
CA LEU A 268 6.16 16.58 5.69
C LEU A 268 7.48 16.41 6.44
N ALA A 269 8.62 16.38 5.74
CA ALA A 269 9.94 16.33 6.38
C ALA A 269 10.21 17.54 7.29
N SER A 270 9.67 18.72 6.97
CA SER A 270 9.80 19.92 7.80
C SER A 270 8.86 19.89 9.01
N LEU A 271 7.64 19.39 8.85
CA LEU A 271 6.71 19.16 9.97
C LEU A 271 7.22 18.06 10.91
N GLN A 272 7.72 16.94 10.38
CA GLN A 272 8.42 15.89 11.12
C GLN A 272 9.64 16.48 11.84
N ARG A 273 10.50 17.28 11.19
CA ARG A 273 11.65 17.89 11.88
C ARG A 273 11.26 18.79 13.07
N HIS A 274 10.10 19.44 13.05
CA HIS A 274 9.63 20.22 14.20
C HIS A 274 8.91 19.35 15.25
N HIS A 275 7.89 18.58 14.87
CA HIS A 275 7.05 17.82 15.79
C HIS A 275 7.66 16.47 16.20
N LEU A 276 8.27 15.73 15.27
CA LEU A 276 8.88 14.44 15.57
C LEU A 276 10.16 14.61 16.38
N LEU A 277 11.06 15.53 16.02
CA LEU A 277 12.32 15.69 16.79
C LEU A 277 12.05 16.23 18.19
N SER A 278 11.07 17.12 18.40
CA SER A 278 10.67 17.55 19.76
C SER A 278 9.98 16.45 20.56
N THR A 279 9.15 15.61 19.91
CA THR A 279 8.54 14.44 20.57
C THR A 279 9.57 13.35 20.88
N ALA A 280 10.55 13.15 20.00
CA ALA A 280 11.67 12.24 20.18
C ALA A 280 12.59 12.72 21.31
N ASP A 281 12.96 14.01 21.33
CA ASP A 281 13.79 14.61 22.38
C ASP A 281 13.13 14.51 23.76
N SER A 282 11.85 14.84 23.86
CA SER A 282 11.08 14.67 25.11
C SER A 282 10.89 13.21 25.57
N ARG A 283 11.22 12.21 24.73
CA ARG A 283 11.31 10.78 25.09
C ARG A 283 12.76 10.25 25.17
N GLY A 284 13.77 11.11 25.02
CA GLY A 284 15.19 10.72 25.07
C GLY A 284 15.71 10.01 23.81
N HIS A 285 15.05 10.21 22.66
CA HIS A 285 15.33 9.58 21.38
C HIS A 285 16.04 10.50 20.35
N ALA A 286 16.28 11.79 20.64
CA ALA A 286 16.84 12.72 19.65
C ALA A 286 18.19 12.26 19.04
N SER A 287 19.06 11.62 19.84
CA SER A 287 20.34 11.05 19.41
C SER A 287 20.23 9.70 18.66
N LYS A 288 19.01 9.30 18.29
CA LYS A 288 18.67 8.02 17.64
C LYS A 288 17.95 8.18 16.30
N VAL A 289 17.58 9.39 15.92
CA VAL A 289 16.64 9.67 14.81
C VAL A 289 17.27 10.58 13.76
N GLU A 290 17.25 10.13 12.51
CA GLU A 290 17.73 10.85 11.34
C GLU A 290 16.60 10.97 10.30
N ILE A 291 16.29 12.17 9.81
CA ILE A 291 15.22 12.41 8.83
C ILE A 291 15.84 12.76 7.46
N ILE A 292 15.91 11.75 6.61
CA ILE A 292 16.50 11.79 5.27
C ILE A 292 15.40 12.21 4.28
N ASN A 293 15.39 13.49 3.92
CA ASN A 293 14.41 14.01 2.97
C ASN A 293 14.89 13.78 1.52
N LYS A 294 14.57 12.60 0.96
CA LYS A 294 15.01 12.12 -0.35
C LYS A 294 14.05 11.03 -0.83
N SER A 295 13.68 11.04 -2.11
CA SER A 295 12.96 9.90 -2.71
C SER A 295 13.87 8.67 -2.73
N ILE A 296 13.34 7.51 -2.34
CA ILE A 296 14.05 6.22 -2.40
C ILE A 296 14.45 5.86 -3.84
N PHE A 297 13.66 6.27 -4.83
CA PHE A 297 13.96 6.06 -6.25
C PHE A 297 15.10 6.96 -6.76
N SER A 298 15.40 8.04 -6.04
CA SER A 298 16.56 8.91 -6.28
C SER A 298 17.78 8.51 -5.43
N TRP A 299 17.78 7.31 -4.84
CA TRP A 299 18.91 6.84 -4.03
C TRP A 299 20.14 6.54 -4.89
N SER A 300 21.31 6.79 -4.31
CA SER A 300 22.60 6.92 -5.03
C SER A 300 23.79 6.34 -4.28
N GLU A 301 23.69 6.16 -2.97
CA GLU A 301 24.79 5.80 -2.08
C GLU A 301 24.63 4.35 -1.62
N ARG A 302 25.71 3.56 -1.68
CA ARG A 302 25.67 2.16 -1.26
C ARG A 302 25.86 2.04 0.24
N VAL A 303 24.88 1.47 0.93
CA VAL A 303 24.86 1.15 2.36
C VAL A 303 25.12 -0.36 2.53
N PRO A 304 26.38 -0.80 2.71
CA PRO A 304 26.71 -2.21 2.85
C PRO A 304 26.41 -2.78 4.25
N SER A 305 26.15 -1.92 5.23
CA SER A 305 25.85 -2.32 6.61
C SER A 305 24.52 -3.09 6.70
N PRO A 306 24.41 -4.15 7.52
CA PRO A 306 23.13 -4.79 7.81
C PRO A 306 22.13 -3.78 8.39
N CYS A 307 20.90 -3.79 7.86
CA CYS A 307 19.82 -2.94 8.34
C CYS A 307 18.46 -3.62 8.14
N PHE A 308 17.50 -3.29 9.00
CA PHE A 308 16.10 -3.52 8.69
C PHE A 308 15.56 -2.36 7.85
N PHE A 309 14.66 -2.66 6.91
CA PHE A 309 14.02 -1.67 6.05
C PHE A 309 12.51 -1.88 6.14
N LEU A 310 11.79 -0.91 6.68
CA LEU A 310 10.35 -0.93 6.89
C LEU A 310 9.63 -0.16 5.78
N ALA A 311 8.57 -0.77 5.25
CA ALA A 311 7.55 -0.15 4.41
C ALA A 311 6.19 -0.65 4.91
N MET A 312 5.42 0.18 5.60
CA MET A 312 4.11 -0.19 6.16
C MET A 312 3.07 0.68 5.48
N GLU A 313 2.20 0.09 4.65
CA GLU A 313 1.20 0.82 3.84
C GLU A 313 1.88 1.84 2.91
N VAL A 314 2.57 1.31 1.90
CA VAL A 314 3.45 2.06 0.97
C VAL A 314 3.41 1.49 -0.45
N PHE A 315 3.19 0.18 -0.61
CA PHE A 315 3.18 -0.49 -1.92
C PHE A 315 1.85 -0.29 -2.64
N ASP A 316 0.76 -0.13 -1.89
CA ASP A 316 -0.55 0.25 -2.41
C ASP A 316 -0.53 1.59 -3.17
N ASN A 317 0.21 2.59 -2.69
CA ASN A 317 0.35 3.88 -3.38
C ASN A 317 1.51 3.91 -4.41
N PHE A 318 2.16 2.79 -4.75
CA PHE A 318 3.15 2.77 -5.83
C PHE A 318 2.49 2.76 -7.21
N SER A 319 3.06 3.53 -8.15
CA SER A 319 2.50 3.65 -9.51
C SER A 319 2.55 2.34 -10.30
N HIS A 320 1.48 2.06 -11.04
CA HIS A 320 1.32 0.85 -11.86
C HIS A 320 1.18 1.20 -13.35
N ASP A 321 1.77 0.39 -14.21
CA ASP A 321 1.46 0.40 -15.65
C ASP A 321 0.12 -0.29 -15.90
N CYS A 322 -0.72 0.25 -16.78
CA CYS A 322 -1.91 -0.46 -17.28
C CYS A 322 -1.52 -1.28 -18.50
N VAL A 323 -1.95 -2.55 -18.58
CA VAL A 323 -1.69 -3.45 -19.71
C VAL A 323 -2.99 -4.15 -20.11
N ARG A 324 -3.23 -4.26 -21.42
CA ARG A 324 -4.26 -5.14 -21.98
C ARG A 324 -3.63 -6.06 -23.00
N TYR A 325 -4.22 -7.23 -23.21
CA TYR A 325 -3.67 -8.25 -24.09
C TYR A 325 -4.62 -8.50 -25.27
N ASP A 326 -4.08 -8.64 -26.48
CA ASP A 326 -4.84 -9.14 -27.63
C ASP A 326 -5.26 -10.59 -27.36
N LEU A 327 -6.57 -10.87 -27.41
CA LEU A 327 -7.09 -12.19 -27.02
C LEU A 327 -6.72 -13.32 -27.99
N ALA A 328 -6.29 -13.01 -29.22
CA ALA A 328 -5.93 -14.01 -30.23
C ALA A 328 -4.44 -14.35 -30.24
N THR A 329 -3.57 -13.37 -29.93
CA THR A 329 -2.10 -13.52 -29.92
C THR A 329 -1.47 -13.60 -28.53
N GLU A 330 -2.18 -13.17 -27.48
CA GLU A 330 -1.66 -12.97 -26.11
C GLU A 330 -0.54 -11.92 -26.02
N GLU A 331 -0.41 -11.06 -27.04
CA GLU A 331 0.55 -9.95 -27.04
C GLU A 331 0.08 -8.83 -26.09
N PRO A 332 0.94 -8.34 -25.18
CA PRO A 332 0.64 -7.22 -24.32
C PRO A 332 0.69 -5.89 -25.08
N LEU A 333 -0.22 -4.99 -24.72
CA LEU A 333 -0.25 -3.60 -25.14
C LEU A 333 -0.22 -2.71 -23.89
N GLN A 334 0.75 -1.79 -23.83
CA GLN A 334 0.93 -0.86 -22.73
C GLN A 334 -0.02 0.34 -22.86
N GLY A 335 -0.66 0.69 -21.74
CA GLY A 335 -1.56 1.82 -21.59
C GLY A 335 -0.80 3.15 -21.53
N SER A 336 -1.37 4.17 -22.15
CA SER A 336 -0.92 5.56 -22.12
C SER A 336 -2.12 6.49 -21.97
N VAL A 337 -1.98 7.53 -21.16
CA VAL A 337 -2.97 8.58 -20.97
C VAL A 337 -2.63 9.78 -21.85
N LEU A 338 -3.56 10.16 -22.72
CA LEU A 338 -3.57 11.42 -23.46
C LEU A 338 -4.38 12.46 -22.66
N ILE A 339 -3.83 13.67 -22.55
CA ILE A 339 -4.51 14.84 -21.99
C ILE A 339 -4.66 15.86 -23.11
N ASP A 340 -5.90 16.26 -23.42
CA ASP A 340 -6.18 17.18 -24.53
C ASP A 340 -6.02 18.67 -24.16
N ALA A 341 -6.66 19.58 -24.90
CA ALA A 341 -6.64 21.01 -24.62
C ALA A 341 -7.63 21.42 -23.50
N GLU A 342 -8.73 20.67 -23.39
CA GLU A 342 -9.87 20.84 -22.51
C GLU A 342 -9.67 20.20 -21.12
N ASN A 343 -8.60 19.41 -20.93
CA ASN A 343 -8.31 18.51 -19.80
C ASN A 343 -9.21 17.27 -19.74
N ASP A 344 -9.79 16.83 -20.87
CA ASP A 344 -10.34 15.48 -20.96
C ASP A 344 -9.19 14.46 -21.09
N PHE A 345 -9.40 13.28 -20.47
CA PHE A 345 -8.43 12.20 -20.39
C PHE A 345 -8.86 11.03 -21.27
N TYR A 346 -7.94 10.52 -22.09
CA TYR A 346 -8.20 9.39 -23.00
C TYR A 346 -7.13 8.31 -22.84
N GLU A 347 -7.53 7.04 -22.87
CA GLU A 347 -6.61 5.90 -22.77
C GLU A 347 -6.30 5.32 -24.15
N PHE A 348 -5.01 5.08 -24.41
CA PHE A 348 -4.48 4.51 -25.65
C PHE A 348 -3.61 3.29 -25.34
N TYR A 349 -3.57 2.32 -26.25
CA TYR A 349 -2.83 1.06 -26.08
C TYR A 349 -1.83 0.83 -27.22
N SER A 350 -0.57 0.59 -26.87
CA SER A 350 0.54 0.37 -27.82
C SER A 350 1.22 -0.98 -27.61
N PRO A 351 1.50 -1.78 -28.67
CA PRO A 351 2.30 -2.99 -28.56
C PRO A 351 3.81 -2.70 -28.36
N GLU A 352 4.23 -1.44 -28.50
CA GLU A 352 5.61 -1.01 -28.24
C GLU A 352 5.78 -0.76 -26.74
N LEU A 353 6.22 -1.79 -26.02
CA LEU A 353 6.46 -1.74 -24.57
C LEU A 353 7.73 -0.95 -24.23
N ASP A 354 7.67 -0.18 -23.15
CA ASP A 354 8.84 0.48 -22.57
C ASP A 354 9.81 -0.53 -21.89
N PRO A 355 11.09 -0.17 -21.70
CA PRO A 355 12.09 -1.06 -21.09
C PRO A 355 11.73 -1.57 -19.68
N VAL A 356 11.02 -0.78 -18.87
CA VAL A 356 10.63 -1.15 -17.50
C VAL A 356 9.54 -2.20 -17.51
N LEU A 357 8.42 -1.97 -18.22
CA LEU A 357 7.35 -2.97 -18.34
C LEU A 357 7.86 -4.24 -19.05
N ALA A 358 8.64 -4.09 -20.13
CA ALA A 358 9.22 -5.22 -20.82
C ALA A 358 10.15 -6.05 -19.91
N ARG A 359 10.87 -5.41 -18.96
CA ARG A 359 11.63 -6.12 -17.93
C ARG A 359 10.70 -6.81 -16.93
N PHE A 360 9.68 -6.12 -16.43
CA PHE A 360 8.73 -6.68 -15.45
C PHE A 360 8.15 -8.00 -15.94
N LEU A 361 7.61 -8.02 -17.17
CA LEU A 361 6.98 -9.23 -17.74
C LEU A 361 7.98 -10.40 -17.83
N ARG A 362 9.22 -10.15 -18.26
CA ARG A 362 10.29 -11.18 -18.30
C ARG A 362 10.69 -11.68 -16.91
N VAL A 363 10.82 -10.79 -15.93
CA VAL A 363 11.21 -11.17 -14.56
C VAL A 363 10.08 -11.95 -13.89
N ARG A 364 8.81 -11.51 -14.03
CA ARG A 364 7.64 -12.24 -13.54
C ARG A 364 7.58 -13.66 -14.11
N ASP A 365 7.68 -13.78 -15.44
CA ASP A 365 7.58 -15.06 -16.13
C ASP A 365 8.69 -16.03 -15.68
N ALA A 366 9.94 -15.58 -15.67
CA ALA A 366 11.08 -16.37 -15.24
C ALA A 366 11.03 -16.76 -13.74
N ALA A 367 10.58 -15.85 -12.87
CA ALA A 367 10.53 -16.10 -11.43
C ALA A 367 9.39 -17.06 -11.04
N THR A 368 8.23 -16.95 -11.69
CA THR A 368 7.05 -17.80 -11.42
C THR A 368 6.97 -19.08 -12.27
N GLY A 369 7.83 -19.21 -13.28
CA GLY A 369 7.76 -20.30 -14.27
C GLY A 369 6.49 -20.22 -15.14
N GLY A 370 6.07 -19.00 -15.50
CA GLY A 370 4.86 -18.74 -16.28
C GLY A 370 3.54 -19.01 -15.54
N ARG A 371 3.54 -18.92 -14.20
CA ARG A 371 2.38 -19.25 -13.35
C ARG A 371 1.95 -18.07 -12.48
N TYR A 372 1.13 -17.20 -13.05
CA TYR A 372 0.53 -16.03 -12.40
C TYR A 372 -0.91 -15.83 -12.91
N PRO A 373 -1.76 -15.07 -12.21
CA PRO A 373 -3.09 -14.72 -12.70
C PRO A 373 -3.02 -13.93 -14.02
N THR A 374 -3.97 -14.17 -14.95
CA THR A 374 -4.06 -13.44 -16.23
C THR A 374 -5.43 -12.78 -16.38
N PRO A 375 -5.55 -11.58 -16.98
CA PRO A 375 -6.83 -10.89 -17.17
C PRO A 375 -7.69 -11.49 -18.32
N TYR A 376 -7.36 -12.70 -18.76
CA TYR A 376 -8.00 -13.43 -19.84
C TYR A 376 -8.07 -14.94 -19.53
N PRO A 377 -9.03 -15.70 -20.09
CA PRO A 377 -9.15 -17.14 -19.85
C PRO A 377 -7.93 -17.91 -20.37
N ALA A 378 -7.42 -18.87 -19.60
CA ALA A 378 -6.26 -19.69 -19.99
C ALA A 378 -6.51 -20.61 -21.19
N ASN A 379 -7.77 -20.96 -21.49
CA ASN A 379 -8.15 -21.79 -22.64
C ASN A 379 -8.24 -20.97 -23.94
N ARG A 380 -7.38 -21.32 -24.92
CA ARG A 380 -7.30 -20.67 -26.25
C ARG A 380 -8.61 -20.70 -27.05
N MET A 381 -9.42 -21.75 -26.92
CA MET A 381 -10.74 -21.81 -27.60
C MET A 381 -11.71 -20.77 -27.03
N LEU A 382 -11.72 -20.58 -25.71
CA LEU A 382 -12.55 -19.56 -25.05
C LEU A 382 -12.09 -18.14 -25.40
N ARG A 383 -10.78 -17.90 -25.50
CA ARG A 383 -10.25 -16.62 -26.01
C ARG A 383 -10.67 -16.36 -27.46
N THR A 384 -10.44 -17.34 -28.34
CA THR A 384 -10.76 -17.24 -29.79
C THR A 384 -12.26 -17.04 -30.04
N LEU A 385 -13.12 -17.63 -29.20
CA LEU A 385 -14.56 -17.41 -29.27
C LEU A 385 -14.91 -15.98 -28.85
N LYS A 386 -14.43 -15.50 -27.69
CA LYS A 386 -14.65 -14.11 -27.24
C LYS A 386 -14.18 -13.08 -28.27
N SER A 387 -12.98 -13.26 -28.84
CA SER A 387 -12.40 -12.36 -29.85
C SER A 387 -13.13 -12.36 -31.21
N ARG A 388 -14.18 -13.18 -31.37
CA ARG A 388 -15.01 -13.28 -32.59
C ARG A 388 -16.49 -13.01 -32.33
N MET A 389 -16.89 -12.75 -31.09
CA MET A 389 -18.26 -12.36 -30.78
C MET A 389 -18.48 -10.90 -31.18
N PRO A 390 -19.51 -10.57 -31.98
CA PRO A 390 -19.80 -9.19 -32.33
C PRO A 390 -20.11 -8.38 -31.07
N LEU A 391 -19.67 -7.11 -31.06
CA LEU A 391 -19.80 -6.16 -29.94
C LEU A 391 -18.98 -6.49 -28.67
N MET A 392 -18.18 -7.56 -28.64
CA MET A 392 -17.22 -7.78 -27.55
C MET A 392 -15.88 -7.06 -27.82
N PRO A 393 -15.16 -6.59 -26.77
CA PRO A 393 -13.80 -6.09 -26.92
C PRO A 393 -12.83 -7.20 -27.39
N ASN A 394 -11.95 -6.87 -28.34
CA ASN A 394 -10.88 -7.77 -28.80
C ASN A 394 -9.73 -7.93 -27.78
N LEU A 395 -9.69 -7.05 -26.77
CA LEU A 395 -8.67 -6.99 -25.73
C LEU A 395 -9.19 -7.59 -24.42
N SER A 396 -8.29 -8.12 -23.59
CA SER A 396 -8.56 -8.54 -22.21
C SER A 396 -9.16 -7.43 -21.34
N GLU A 397 -9.55 -7.75 -20.11
CA GLU A 397 -9.65 -6.72 -19.07
C GLU A 397 -8.26 -6.07 -18.81
N PRO A 398 -8.18 -4.86 -18.26
CA PRO A 398 -6.90 -4.28 -17.87
C PRO A 398 -6.25 -5.07 -16.73
N GLU A 399 -4.94 -5.22 -16.81
CA GLU A 399 -4.07 -5.66 -15.72
C GLU A 399 -3.20 -4.48 -15.30
N TYR A 400 -3.17 -4.20 -14.00
CA TYR A 400 -2.30 -3.18 -13.43
C TYR A 400 -1.01 -3.85 -12.94
N ILE A 401 0.12 -3.38 -13.45
CA ILE A 401 1.44 -3.98 -13.26
C ILE A 401 2.26 -3.13 -12.28
N PRO A 402 2.70 -3.67 -11.12
CA PRO A 402 3.48 -2.94 -10.12
C PRO A 402 4.95 -2.69 -10.55
N THR A 403 5.15 -1.98 -11.66
CA THR A 403 6.49 -1.64 -12.19
C THR A 403 7.30 -0.78 -11.24
N ARG A 404 6.66 0.13 -10.50
CA ARG A 404 7.32 0.97 -9.47
C ARG A 404 7.79 0.16 -8.26
N LEU A 405 7.06 -0.88 -7.85
CA LEU A 405 7.49 -1.80 -6.80
C LEU A 405 8.69 -2.65 -7.23
N MET A 406 8.74 -3.09 -8.48
CA MET A 406 9.94 -3.76 -9.03
C MET A 406 11.17 -2.82 -8.98
N GLN A 407 11.00 -1.53 -9.34
CA GLN A 407 12.09 -0.54 -9.22
C GLN A 407 12.55 -0.32 -7.77
N PHE A 408 11.64 -0.43 -6.79
CA PHE A 408 12.00 -0.37 -5.37
C PHE A 408 12.85 -1.60 -4.95
N PHE A 409 12.53 -2.80 -5.45
CA PHE A 409 13.36 -3.99 -5.24
C PHE A 409 14.77 -3.84 -5.86
N ASP A 410 14.88 -3.20 -7.03
CA ASP A 410 16.18 -2.88 -7.64
C ASP A 410 17.01 -1.87 -6.80
N VAL A 411 16.36 -0.88 -6.19
CA VAL A 411 17.01 0.06 -5.26
C VAL A 411 17.52 -0.68 -4.01
N LEU A 412 16.70 -1.57 -3.46
CA LEU A 412 17.05 -2.37 -2.28
C LEU A 412 18.20 -3.36 -2.53
N GLU A 413 18.25 -4.02 -3.70
CA GLU A 413 19.39 -4.85 -4.12
C GLU A 413 20.67 -4.01 -4.21
N LYS A 414 20.64 -3.00 -5.10
CA LYS A 414 21.83 -2.27 -5.54
C LYS A 414 22.48 -1.46 -4.42
N TYR A 415 21.66 -0.76 -3.64
CA TYR A 415 22.13 0.20 -2.65
C TYR A 415 22.11 -0.33 -1.23
N PHE A 416 21.23 -1.27 -0.89
CA PHE A 416 21.13 -1.82 0.47
C PHE A 416 21.34 -3.35 0.47
N PRO A 417 22.45 -3.89 -0.06
CA PRO A 417 22.61 -5.34 -0.29
C PRO A 417 22.47 -6.19 0.99
N ALA A 418 22.75 -5.63 2.17
CA ALA A 418 22.61 -6.30 3.46
C ALA A 418 21.24 -6.05 4.16
N HIS A 419 20.24 -5.50 3.46
CA HIS A 419 18.92 -5.23 4.03
C HIS A 419 18.16 -6.51 4.43
N ARG A 420 17.30 -6.37 5.43
CA ARG A 420 16.11 -7.22 5.65
C ARG A 420 14.86 -6.36 5.52
N LEU A 421 14.02 -6.66 4.53
CA LEU A 421 12.72 -6.04 4.34
C LEU A 421 11.77 -6.54 5.43
N VAL A 422 10.98 -5.62 5.97
CA VAL A 422 9.81 -5.91 6.80
C VAL A 422 8.71 -5.04 6.21
N THR A 423 7.69 -5.64 5.60
CA THR A 423 6.65 -4.88 4.92
C THR A 423 5.27 -5.43 5.22
N SER A 424 4.29 -4.53 5.40
CA SER A 424 2.88 -4.86 5.63
C SER A 424 2.03 -4.02 4.70
N ASP A 425 1.16 -4.65 3.92
CA ASP A 425 0.35 -3.96 2.92
C ASP A 425 -0.93 -4.74 2.57
N PHE A 426 -1.86 -4.11 1.86
CA PHE A 426 -3.14 -4.69 1.50
C PHE A 426 -2.98 -5.72 0.36
N HIS A 427 -3.37 -6.98 0.60
CA HIS A 427 -3.44 -8.00 -0.45
C HIS A 427 -4.79 -8.03 -1.18
N SER A 428 -5.79 -7.31 -0.65
CA SER A 428 -7.08 -7.11 -1.31
C SER A 428 -7.73 -5.80 -0.85
N LEU A 429 -8.42 -5.13 -1.77
CA LEU A 429 -9.19 -3.91 -1.51
C LEU A 429 -10.63 -4.12 -2.00
N PRO A 430 -11.67 -3.80 -1.20
CA PRO A 430 -13.04 -3.76 -1.68
C PRO A 430 -13.22 -2.58 -2.67
N ASP A 431 -14.27 -2.63 -3.48
CA ASP A 431 -14.70 -1.52 -4.37
C ASP A 431 -13.64 -1.04 -5.38
N ALA A 432 -12.64 -1.88 -5.68
CA ALA A 432 -11.67 -1.66 -6.75
C ALA A 432 -12.36 -1.63 -8.14
N ILE A 433 -11.79 -0.86 -9.07
CA ILE A 433 -12.31 -0.73 -10.43
C ILE A 433 -12.12 -2.05 -11.24
N PRO A 434 -12.80 -2.26 -12.38
CA PRO A 434 -12.63 -3.47 -13.17
C PRO A 434 -11.20 -3.67 -13.68
N GLY A 435 -10.60 -4.82 -13.35
CA GLY A 435 -9.28 -5.26 -13.83
C GLY A 435 -8.60 -6.27 -12.91
N LEU A 436 -7.45 -6.79 -13.34
CA LEU A 436 -6.55 -7.57 -12.49
C LEU A 436 -5.60 -6.61 -11.74
N ASN A 437 -5.44 -6.82 -10.43
CA ASN A 437 -4.69 -5.95 -9.50
C ASN A 437 -5.14 -4.48 -9.55
N ALA A 438 -6.41 -4.24 -9.91
CA ALA A 438 -6.93 -2.91 -10.18
C ALA A 438 -7.06 -2.05 -8.90
N PRO A 439 -6.91 -0.71 -9.03
CA PRO A 439 -6.91 0.17 -7.88
C PRO A 439 -8.32 0.46 -7.34
N VAL A 440 -8.38 0.80 -6.06
CA VAL A 440 -9.41 1.70 -5.54
C VAL A 440 -8.99 3.13 -5.89
N VAL A 441 -9.89 3.87 -6.52
CA VAL A 441 -9.71 5.30 -6.81
C VAL A 441 -10.81 6.06 -6.08
N GLN A 442 -10.43 6.97 -5.19
CA GLN A 442 -11.37 7.59 -4.26
C GLN A 442 -10.98 9.01 -3.89
N THR A 443 -11.96 9.82 -3.48
CA THR A 443 -11.71 11.12 -2.82
C THR A 443 -12.55 11.22 -1.54
N ARG A 444 -12.32 12.24 -0.72
CA ARG A 444 -13.24 12.60 0.37
C ARG A 444 -14.02 13.86 -0.01
N TYR A 445 -15.31 13.85 0.26
CA TYR A 445 -16.23 14.96 0.06
C TYR A 445 -17.30 14.94 1.17
N GLU A 446 -17.56 16.07 1.84
CA GLU A 446 -18.46 16.17 3.00
C GLU A 446 -18.22 15.07 4.07
N ARG A 447 -16.94 14.88 4.45
CA ARG A 447 -16.47 13.84 5.39
C ARG A 447 -16.83 12.38 4.99
N LYS A 448 -17.22 12.13 3.74
CA LYS A 448 -17.52 10.79 3.20
C LYS A 448 -16.50 10.42 2.13
N THR A 449 -16.14 9.14 2.06
CA THR A 449 -15.32 8.61 0.98
C THR A 449 -16.19 8.36 -0.25
N VAL A 450 -15.76 8.84 -1.42
CA VAL A 450 -16.47 8.75 -2.69
C VAL A 450 -15.56 8.01 -3.70
N PRO A 451 -15.84 6.73 -4.01
CA PRO A 451 -15.09 5.98 -5.02
C PRO A 451 -15.49 6.41 -6.45
N VAL A 452 -14.59 6.22 -7.40
CA VAL A 452 -14.81 6.50 -8.83
C VAL A 452 -14.31 5.35 -9.72
N SER A 453 -14.93 5.18 -10.89
CA SER A 453 -14.77 4.00 -11.76
C SER A 453 -13.58 4.03 -12.72
N THR A 454 -12.61 4.93 -12.53
CA THR A 454 -11.45 5.08 -13.43
C THR A 454 -10.29 5.76 -12.70
N PRO A 455 -9.01 5.47 -13.03
CA PRO A 455 -7.87 6.22 -12.53
C PRO A 455 -7.57 7.47 -13.37
N LEU A 456 -8.30 7.71 -14.47
CA LEU A 456 -8.16 8.90 -15.32
C LEU A 456 -8.91 10.10 -14.69
N VAL A 457 -8.38 10.54 -13.55
CA VAL A 457 -8.94 11.59 -12.67
C VAL A 457 -8.08 12.84 -12.65
N HIS A 458 -8.65 13.97 -12.24
CA HIS A 458 -7.91 15.23 -12.18
C HIS A 458 -6.81 15.17 -11.09
N GLN A 459 -5.55 15.33 -11.50
CA GLN A 459 -4.36 14.94 -10.73
C GLN A 459 -4.34 15.56 -9.32
N GLY A 460 -4.13 14.74 -8.29
CA GLY A 460 -3.95 15.20 -6.91
C GLY A 460 -5.22 15.65 -6.17
N TYR A 461 -6.39 15.17 -6.59
CA TYR A 461 -7.65 15.24 -5.84
C TYR A 461 -8.15 13.88 -5.34
N PHE A 462 -7.48 12.80 -5.71
CA PHE A 462 -7.91 11.43 -5.50
C PHE A 462 -6.75 10.57 -4.99
N ASP A 463 -7.05 9.69 -4.04
CA ASP A 463 -6.21 8.55 -3.71
C ASP A 463 -6.29 7.49 -4.80
N ILE A 464 -5.18 6.77 -4.99
CA ILE A 464 -5.07 5.64 -5.90
C ILE A 464 -4.27 4.57 -5.15
N MET A 465 -4.97 3.53 -4.70
CA MET A 465 -4.43 2.45 -3.87
C MET A 465 -4.60 1.12 -4.62
N PHE A 466 -3.53 0.35 -4.76
CA PHE A 466 -3.50 -0.94 -5.46
C PHE A 466 -3.39 -2.12 -4.48
N PRO A 467 -4.12 -3.24 -4.69
CA PRO A 467 -3.89 -4.44 -3.92
C PRO A 467 -2.58 -5.13 -4.36
N THR A 468 -1.68 -5.41 -3.41
CA THR A 468 -0.41 -6.09 -3.67
C THR A 468 -0.62 -7.59 -3.85
N ASP A 469 -0.36 -8.14 -5.04
CA ASP A 469 -0.20 -9.59 -5.22
C ASP A 469 1.11 -10.06 -4.58
N PHE A 470 1.05 -10.36 -3.29
CA PHE A 470 2.20 -10.82 -2.53
C PHE A 470 2.78 -12.15 -3.03
N HIS A 471 2.05 -13.00 -3.75
CA HIS A 471 2.59 -14.27 -4.25
C HIS A 471 3.52 -14.02 -5.44
N VAL A 472 3.09 -13.18 -6.39
CA VAL A 472 3.94 -12.76 -7.51
C VAL A 472 5.08 -11.87 -7.00
N MET A 473 4.80 -10.90 -6.13
CA MET A 473 5.80 -9.92 -5.70
C MET A 473 6.82 -10.46 -4.68
N GLU A 474 6.47 -11.43 -3.83
CA GLU A 474 7.47 -12.20 -3.06
C GLU A 474 8.43 -12.92 -4.00
N THR A 475 7.89 -13.65 -4.99
CA THR A 475 8.70 -14.42 -5.95
C THR A 475 9.60 -13.52 -6.80
N MET A 476 9.12 -12.35 -7.22
CA MET A 476 9.94 -11.34 -7.92
C MET A 476 10.99 -10.69 -7.01
N TYR A 477 10.67 -10.40 -5.74
CA TYR A 477 11.64 -9.89 -4.77
C TYR A 477 12.78 -10.89 -4.53
N GLN A 478 12.46 -12.18 -4.37
CA GLN A 478 13.46 -13.25 -4.25
C GLN A 478 14.36 -13.31 -5.50
N ALA A 479 13.77 -13.28 -6.69
CA ALA A 479 14.49 -13.35 -7.96
C ALA A 479 15.39 -12.13 -8.24
N ILE A 480 15.03 -10.94 -7.75
CA ILE A 480 15.82 -9.71 -7.91
C ILE A 480 16.92 -9.61 -6.85
N THR A 481 16.60 -9.86 -5.58
CA THR A 481 17.51 -9.59 -4.45
C THR A 481 18.34 -10.80 -4.00
N GLY A 482 17.98 -12.01 -4.42
CA GLY A 482 18.56 -13.27 -3.94
C GLY A 482 18.25 -13.60 -2.48
N LYS A 483 17.35 -12.85 -1.82
CA LYS A 483 17.04 -12.99 -0.39
C LYS A 483 15.88 -13.94 -0.17
N LEU A 484 16.00 -14.80 0.84
CA LEU A 484 14.89 -15.63 1.31
C LEU A 484 13.88 -14.80 2.11
N THR A 485 12.61 -15.15 2.00
CA THR A 485 11.51 -14.43 2.64
C THR A 485 10.54 -15.37 3.35
N ARG A 486 9.57 -14.76 4.04
CA ARG A 486 8.40 -15.39 4.61
C ARG A 486 7.21 -14.45 4.51
N LEU A 487 6.29 -14.77 3.62
CA LEU A 487 4.93 -14.24 3.63
C LEU A 487 4.10 -14.82 4.79
N THR A 488 3.26 -13.99 5.41
CA THR A 488 2.27 -14.34 6.43
C THR A 488 1.04 -13.43 6.34
N SER A 489 -0.12 -13.87 6.81
CA SER A 489 -1.24 -12.95 7.05
C SER A 489 -0.88 -11.96 8.17
N HIS A 490 -1.42 -10.74 8.14
CA HIS A 490 -1.28 -9.78 9.25
C HIS A 490 -1.69 -10.41 10.60
N GLY A 491 -2.82 -11.11 10.62
CA GLY A 491 -3.29 -11.82 11.82
C GLY A 491 -2.31 -12.88 12.34
N ASP A 492 -1.65 -13.64 11.47
CA ASP A 492 -0.67 -14.67 11.90
C ASP A 492 0.70 -14.10 12.26
N PHE A 493 1.06 -12.92 11.74
CA PHE A 493 2.20 -12.16 12.24
C PHE A 493 1.91 -11.63 13.65
N MET A 494 0.76 -10.99 13.86
CA MET A 494 0.37 -10.42 15.15
C MET A 494 0.20 -11.49 16.23
N LYS A 495 -0.36 -12.68 15.92
CA LYS A 495 -0.41 -13.83 16.85
C LYS A 495 0.97 -14.30 17.34
N ARG A 496 2.07 -13.99 16.63
CA ARG A 496 3.44 -14.40 16.99
C ARG A 496 4.21 -13.32 17.76
N TRP A 497 3.86 -12.05 17.59
CA TRP A 497 4.66 -10.92 18.08
C TRP A 497 3.89 -9.92 18.96
N ALA A 498 2.56 -9.85 18.90
CA ALA A 498 1.76 -9.04 19.81
C ALA A 498 1.43 -9.81 21.10
N PHE A 499 1.30 -9.10 22.23
CA PHE A 499 0.59 -9.63 23.40
C PHE A 499 -0.91 -9.41 23.19
N LEU A 500 -1.60 -10.46 22.73
CA LEU A 500 -3.00 -10.36 22.32
C LEU A 500 -3.91 -9.94 23.46
N GLU A 501 -3.56 -10.23 24.71
CA GLU A 501 -4.32 -9.84 25.90
C GLU A 501 -4.40 -8.31 26.10
N ASP A 502 -3.41 -7.54 25.62
CA ASP A 502 -3.46 -6.08 25.68
C ASP A 502 -4.36 -5.48 24.56
N THR A 503 -4.76 -6.26 23.55
CA THR A 503 -5.68 -5.85 22.45
C THR A 503 -7.00 -6.63 22.42
N GLN A 504 -7.31 -7.43 23.45
CA GLN A 504 -8.52 -8.25 23.53
C GLN A 504 -9.67 -7.52 24.23
N THR A 505 -10.88 -7.61 23.67
CA THR A 505 -12.11 -7.07 24.27
C THR A 505 -12.70 -8.04 25.31
N ARG A 506 -13.67 -7.59 26.12
CA ARG A 506 -14.29 -8.45 27.16
C ARG A 506 -15.11 -9.62 26.63
N SER A 507 -15.52 -9.62 25.35
CA SER A 507 -16.12 -10.75 24.64
C SER A 507 -15.10 -11.83 24.27
N GLY A 508 -13.81 -11.50 24.29
CA GLY A 508 -12.71 -12.35 23.81
C GLY A 508 -12.30 -12.10 22.35
N GLU A 509 -12.98 -11.18 21.65
CA GLU A 509 -12.63 -10.73 20.30
C GLU A 509 -11.33 -9.87 20.33
N ASN A 510 -10.68 -9.66 19.18
CA ASN A 510 -9.40 -8.95 19.15
C ASN A 510 -9.28 -8.06 17.89
N PRO A 511 -9.66 -6.78 17.98
CA PRO A 511 -9.55 -5.79 16.92
C PRO A 511 -8.22 -5.75 16.16
N LEU A 512 -7.08 -5.98 16.82
CA LEU A 512 -5.76 -6.01 16.14
C LEU A 512 -5.68 -7.17 15.13
N LEU A 513 -6.40 -8.28 15.34
CA LEU A 513 -6.42 -9.43 14.43
C LEU A 513 -7.54 -9.38 13.39
N SER A 514 -8.64 -8.66 13.67
CA SER A 514 -9.85 -8.64 12.84
C SER A 514 -9.94 -7.47 11.87
N TYR A 515 -9.40 -6.29 12.21
CA TYR A 515 -9.58 -5.08 11.41
C TYR A 515 -8.85 -5.14 10.06
N TYR A 516 -7.60 -5.60 10.06
CA TYR A 516 -6.73 -5.66 8.88
C TYR A 516 -6.58 -7.10 8.35
N GLN A 517 -7.69 -7.84 8.25
CA GLN A 517 -7.70 -9.21 7.68
C GLN A 517 -7.28 -9.25 6.20
N ASN A 518 -7.50 -8.16 5.47
CA ASN A 518 -7.10 -7.98 4.06
C ASN A 518 -5.63 -7.56 3.87
N ALA A 519 -4.83 -7.51 4.95
CA ALA A 519 -3.41 -7.18 4.92
C ALA A 519 -2.51 -8.42 5.08
N SER A 520 -1.35 -8.38 4.44
CA SER A 520 -0.30 -9.40 4.52
C SER A 520 1.03 -8.79 4.94
N VAL A 521 1.83 -9.57 5.67
CA VAL A 521 3.16 -9.19 6.14
C VAL A 521 4.21 -10.09 5.50
N LEU A 522 5.13 -9.48 4.75
CA LEU A 522 6.28 -10.12 4.11
C LEU A 522 7.56 -9.68 4.83
N VAL A 523 8.41 -10.64 5.19
CA VAL A 523 9.71 -10.36 5.82
C VAL A 523 10.85 -11.12 5.16
N THR A 524 12.04 -10.53 5.11
CA THR A 524 13.29 -11.27 4.86
C THR A 524 13.64 -12.17 6.05
N VAL A 525 14.31 -13.28 5.79
CA VAL A 525 14.86 -14.21 6.80
C VAL A 525 16.38 -14.02 6.91
#